data_AF-Q6AR85-F1
#
_entry.id   AF-Q6AR85-F1
#
_cell.length_a   1.000
_cell.length_b   1.000
_cell.length_c   1.000
_cell.angle_alpha   90.00
_cell.angle_beta   90.00
_cell.angle_gamma   90.00
#
_symmetry.space_group_name_H-M   'P 1'
#
loop_
_entity.id
_entity.type
_entity.pdbx_description
1 polymer ?
#
loop_
_entity_poly.entity_id
_entity_poly.type
_entity_poly.pdbx_seq_one_letter_code
_entity_poly.pdbx_strand_id
1 'polypeptide(L)'
;MSLYNIIWRIVHSALYLYIAHLVPNVVPLMVKRDGLLLMSKKDKITNLLKKARKSPASVSFKELKKLVKAFGFVHDHTDGSHEQYKRHDDPYHFLNLQPREGDKKMAKIYQVRKFVQFIDDNSLEEGL
;
A
#
# COMPACT_ATOMS: atom_id res chain seq x y z
N MET A 1 -6.51 20.70 17.40
CA MET A 1 -5.13 20.90 16.88
C MET A 1 -4.22 21.12 18.09
N SER A 2 -3.32 20.19 18.40
CA SER A 2 -2.48 20.32 19.60
C SER A 2 -1.44 21.44 19.42
N LEU A 3 -1.14 22.20 20.48
CA LEU A 3 -0.11 23.25 20.51
C LEU A 3 1.24 22.73 20.01
N TYR A 4 1.53 21.46 20.27
CA TYR A 4 2.69 20.72 19.77
C TYR A 4 2.80 20.75 18.24
N ASN A 5 1.68 20.58 17.52
CA ASN A 5 1.68 20.53 16.05
C ASN A 5 1.97 21.91 15.44
N ILE A 6 1.64 22.99 16.14
CA ILE A 6 1.90 24.36 15.69
C ILE A 6 3.39 24.69 15.88
N ILE A 7 3.92 24.40 17.07
CA ILE A 7 5.33 24.61 17.40
C ILE A 7 6.23 23.78 16.49
N TRP A 8 5.90 22.50 16.29
CA TRP A 8 6.68 21.61 15.41
C TRP A 8 6.75 22.14 13.98
N ARG A 9 5.64 22.65 13.42
CA ARG A 9 5.61 23.22 12.06
C ARG A 9 6.47 24.48 11.93
N ILE A 10 6.44 25.35 12.93
CA ILE A 10 7.23 26.59 12.93
C ILE A 10 8.72 26.25 13.01
N VAL A 11 9.11 25.38 13.95
CA VAL A 11 10.52 24.98 14.13
C VAL A 11 11.04 24.23 12.90
N HIS A 12 10.25 23.31 12.34
CA HIS A 12 10.63 22.54 11.16
C HIS A 12 10.76 23.42 9.90
N SER A 13 9.87 24.40 9.73
CA SER A 13 9.91 25.32 8.59
C SER A 13 11.09 26.30 8.69
N ALA A 14 11.39 26.81 9.87
CA ALA A 14 12.57 27.66 10.10
C ALA A 14 13.89 26.90 9.87
N LEU A 15 13.98 25.65 10.35
CA LEU A 15 15.13 24.78 10.12
C LEU A 15 15.30 24.45 8.63
N TYR A 16 14.20 24.20 7.91
CA TYR A 16 14.22 23.95 6.48
C TYR A 16 14.76 25.15 5.69
N LEU A 17 14.29 26.36 6.01
CA LEU A 17 14.75 27.60 5.36
C LEU A 17 16.24 27.87 5.65
N TYR A 18 16.69 27.61 6.88
CA TYR A 18 18.08 27.79 7.27
C TYR A 18 19.02 26.82 6.52
N ILE A 19 18.66 25.53 6.45
CA ILE A 19 19.42 24.52 5.72
C ILE A 19 19.41 24.80 4.21
N ALA A 20 18.27 25.25 3.66
CA ALA A 20 18.15 25.63 2.25
C ALA A 20 19.07 26.78 1.85
N HIS A 21 19.30 27.72 2.76
CA HIS A 21 20.19 28.85 2.52
C HIS A 21 21.68 28.44 2.58
N LEU A 22 22.04 27.56 3.51
CA LEU A 22 23.43 27.13 3.71
C LEU A 22 23.91 26.11 2.68
N VAL A 23 23.02 25.24 2.19
CA VAL A 23 23.37 24.23 1.19
C VAL A 23 22.26 24.10 0.13
N PRO A 24 22.22 25.02 -0.85
CA PRO A 24 21.13 25.09 -1.84
C PRO A 24 21.01 23.82 -2.70
N ASN A 25 22.07 23.01 -2.78
CA ASN A 25 22.10 21.75 -3.52
C ASN A 25 21.61 20.52 -2.74
N VAL A 26 21.33 20.62 -1.44
CA VAL A 26 20.94 19.44 -0.61
C VAL A 26 19.43 19.35 -0.40
N VAL A 27 18.74 20.49 -0.40
CA VAL A 27 17.28 20.55 -0.24
C VAL A 27 16.50 19.91 -1.41
N PRO A 28 16.90 20.07 -2.68
CA PRO A 28 16.26 19.35 -3.79
C PRO A 28 16.46 17.83 -3.73
N LEU A 29 17.51 17.37 -3.04
CA LEU A 29 17.89 15.95 -2.96
C LEU A 29 17.01 15.18 -1.97
N MET A 30 16.53 15.85 -0.90
CA MET A 30 15.68 15.21 0.12
C MET A 30 14.22 15.05 -0.38
N VAL A 31 13.67 16.08 -1.03
CA VAL A 31 12.33 16.02 -1.66
C VAL A 31 12.29 15.08 -2.87
N LYS A 32 13.35 15.06 -3.70
CA LYS A 32 13.44 14.11 -4.84
C LYS A 32 13.50 12.66 -4.39
N ARG A 33 14.19 12.35 -3.29
CA ARG A 33 14.31 10.97 -2.78
C ARG A 33 12.96 10.43 -2.34
N ASP A 34 12.19 11.21 -1.59
CA ASP A 34 10.86 10.79 -1.12
C ASP A 34 9.87 10.67 -2.29
N GLY A 35 9.86 11.62 -3.22
CA GLY A 35 9.06 11.55 -4.44
C GLY A 35 9.40 10.34 -5.32
N LEU A 36 10.69 10.04 -5.51
CA LEU A 36 11.16 8.87 -6.26
C LEU A 36 10.78 7.56 -5.57
N LEU A 37 10.84 7.52 -4.23
CA LEU A 37 10.46 6.35 -3.44
C LEU A 37 8.97 6.05 -3.58
N LEU A 38 8.11 7.07 -3.48
CA LEU A 38 6.66 6.95 -3.66
C LEU A 38 6.31 6.49 -5.07
N MET A 39 6.92 7.09 -6.10
CA MET A 39 6.70 6.70 -7.49
C MET A 39 7.13 5.24 -7.74
N SER A 40 8.31 4.85 -7.23
CA SER A 40 8.78 3.46 -7.31
C SER A 40 7.84 2.46 -6.60
N LYS A 41 7.25 2.87 -5.46
CA LYS A 41 6.28 2.04 -4.74
C LYS A 41 4.99 1.89 -5.55
N LYS A 42 4.50 2.96 -6.18
CA LYS A 42 3.34 2.97 -7.06
C LYS A 42 3.55 2.05 -8.26
N ASP A 43 4.65 2.20 -8.97
CA ASP A 43 5.00 1.35 -10.12
C ASP A 43 5.02 -0.14 -9.76
N LYS A 44 5.55 -0.48 -8.58
CA LYS A 44 5.55 -1.87 -8.08
C LYS A 44 4.15 -2.41 -7.84
N ILE A 45 3.23 -1.61 -7.30
CA ILE A 45 1.84 -2.01 -7.09
C ILE A 45 1.11 -2.13 -8.44
N THR A 46 1.29 -1.16 -9.33
CA THR A 46 0.70 -1.19 -10.68
C THR A 46 1.17 -2.43 -11.46
N ASN A 47 2.46 -2.75 -11.42
CA ASN A 47 3.00 -3.95 -12.07
C ASN A 47 2.46 -5.24 -11.44
N LEU A 48 2.27 -5.25 -10.12
CA LEU A 48 1.67 -6.38 -9.42
C LEU A 48 0.19 -6.56 -9.80
N LEU A 49 -0.58 -5.47 -9.93
CA LEU A 49 -1.96 -5.53 -10.40
C LEU A 49 -2.04 -6.06 -11.83
N LYS A 50 -1.16 -5.60 -12.74
CA LYS A 50 -1.05 -6.13 -14.11
C LYS A 50 -0.75 -7.64 -14.11
N LYS A 51 0.18 -8.09 -13.26
CA LYS A 51 0.46 -9.53 -13.07
C LYS A 51 -0.79 -10.29 -12.59
N ALA A 52 -1.51 -9.76 -11.59
CA ALA A 52 -2.71 -10.37 -11.04
C ALA A 52 -3.84 -10.49 -12.08
N ARG A 53 -4.02 -9.49 -12.95
CA ARG A 53 -4.97 -9.53 -14.07
C ARG A 53 -4.58 -10.57 -15.12
N LYS A 54 -3.32 -10.57 -15.56
CA LYS A 54 -2.83 -11.46 -16.64
C LYS A 54 -2.69 -12.91 -16.21
N SER A 55 -2.17 -13.15 -15.01
CA SER A 55 -1.81 -14.48 -14.52
C SER A 55 -2.12 -14.63 -13.02
N PRO A 56 -3.41 -14.75 -12.64
CA PRO A 56 -3.81 -14.89 -11.24
C PRO A 56 -3.13 -16.06 -10.51
N ALA A 57 -2.79 -17.13 -11.23
CA ALA A 57 -2.16 -18.33 -10.67
C ALA A 57 -0.69 -18.16 -10.26
N SER A 58 -0.01 -17.11 -10.74
CA SER A 58 1.40 -16.85 -10.40
C SER A 58 1.56 -15.85 -9.25
N VAL A 59 0.46 -15.40 -8.65
CA VAL A 59 0.46 -14.47 -7.53
C VAL A 59 0.67 -15.22 -6.23
N SER A 60 1.75 -14.87 -5.53
CA SER A 60 2.03 -15.39 -4.19
C SER A 60 1.05 -14.83 -3.15
N PHE A 61 0.88 -15.54 -2.04
CA PHE A 61 0.05 -15.06 -0.94
C PHE A 61 0.55 -13.72 -0.37
N LYS A 62 1.88 -13.57 -0.28
CA LYS A 62 2.53 -12.31 0.14
C LYS A 62 2.24 -11.15 -0.82
N GLU A 63 2.24 -11.42 -2.12
CA GLU A 63 1.88 -10.42 -3.13
C GLU A 63 0.41 -10.01 -3.02
N LEU A 64 -0.52 -10.97 -2.88
CA LEU A 64 -1.94 -10.64 -2.70
C LEU A 64 -2.16 -9.76 -1.45
N LYS A 65 -1.52 -10.10 -0.32
CA LYS A 65 -1.54 -9.27 0.90
C LYS A 65 -1.02 -7.86 0.68
N LYS A 66 0.07 -7.72 -0.07
CA LYS A 66 0.64 -6.41 -0.42
C LYS A 66 -0.34 -5.61 -1.27
N LEU A 67 -1.01 -6.27 -2.22
CA LEU A 67 -1.97 -5.64 -3.09
C LEU A 67 -3.19 -5.15 -2.30
N VAL A 68 -3.86 -6.00 -1.51
CA VAL A 68 -5.04 -5.58 -0.73
C VAL A 68 -4.73 -4.39 0.18
N LYS A 69 -3.56 -4.38 0.83
CA LYS A 69 -3.11 -3.25 1.66
C LYS A 69 -2.96 -1.95 0.88
N ALA A 70 -2.45 -2.02 -0.35
CA ALA A 70 -2.32 -0.85 -1.21
C ALA A 70 -3.67 -0.29 -1.69
N PHE A 71 -4.75 -1.07 -1.59
CA PHE A 71 -6.11 -0.66 -1.92
C PHE A 71 -6.97 -0.39 -0.67
N GLY A 72 -6.34 -0.01 0.45
CA GLY A 72 -7.05 0.45 1.64
C GLY A 72 -7.57 -0.64 2.58
N PHE A 73 -7.19 -1.91 2.37
CA PHE A 73 -7.51 -2.98 3.30
C PHE A 73 -6.49 -3.07 4.43
N VAL A 74 -6.98 -3.11 5.66
CA VAL A 74 -6.18 -3.24 6.87
C VAL A 74 -6.36 -4.65 7.42
N HIS A 75 -5.27 -5.25 7.88
CA HIS A 75 -5.31 -6.54 8.56
C HIS A 75 -6.09 -6.40 9.88
N ASP A 76 -7.05 -7.29 10.09
CA ASP A 76 -7.92 -7.27 11.27
C ASP A 76 -7.47 -8.32 12.29
N HIS A 77 -7.49 -9.60 11.89
CA HIS A 77 -7.00 -10.70 12.72
C HIS A 77 -6.57 -11.89 11.86
N THR A 78 -5.94 -12.88 12.50
CA THR A 78 -5.49 -14.13 11.88
C THR A 78 -5.99 -15.29 12.72
N ASP A 79 -6.57 -16.28 12.06
CA ASP A 79 -6.93 -17.56 12.68
C ASP A 79 -6.35 -18.71 11.84
N GLY A 80 -5.41 -19.45 12.43
CA GLY A 80 -4.61 -20.46 11.73
C GLY A 80 -3.90 -19.88 10.50
N SER A 81 -4.29 -20.36 9.31
CA SER A 81 -3.72 -19.89 8.02
C SER A 81 -4.59 -18.82 7.33
N HIS A 82 -5.73 -18.48 7.90
CA HIS A 82 -6.65 -17.49 7.37
C HIS A 82 -6.29 -16.10 7.93
N GLU A 83 -6.21 -15.11 7.05
CA GLU A 83 -6.00 -13.72 7.41
C GLU A 83 -7.22 -12.90 6.98
N GLN A 84 -7.89 -12.27 7.94
CA GLN A 84 -9.00 -11.36 7.67
C GLN A 84 -8.48 -9.93 7.49
N TYR A 85 -9.01 -9.27 6.47
CA TYR A 85 -8.74 -7.88 6.15
C TYR A 85 -10.05 -7.13 6.06
N LYS A 86 -10.11 -5.90 6.56
CA LYS A 86 -11.27 -5.00 6.47
C LYS A 86 -10.89 -3.73 5.73
N ARG A 87 -11.80 -3.18 4.95
CA ARG A 87 -11.55 -1.89 4.31
C ARG A 87 -11.65 -0.77 5.35
N HIS A 88 -10.77 0.22 5.26
CA HIS A 88 -10.74 1.32 6.23
C HIS A 88 -11.97 2.23 6.15
N ASP A 89 -12.49 2.45 4.95
CA ASP A 89 -13.64 3.29 4.63
C ASP A 89 -14.98 2.53 4.70
N ASP A 90 -14.98 1.21 4.54
CA ASP A 90 -16.14 0.34 4.72
C ASP A 90 -15.79 -0.90 5.57
N PRO A 91 -16.03 -0.86 6.89
CA PRO A 91 -15.70 -1.98 7.79
C PRO A 91 -16.58 -3.22 7.57
N TYR A 92 -17.71 -3.12 6.85
CA TYR A 92 -18.53 -4.27 6.50
C TYR A 92 -17.98 -5.03 5.28
N HIS A 93 -17.09 -4.41 4.52
CA HIS A 93 -16.38 -5.06 3.43
C HIS A 93 -15.09 -5.71 3.92
N PHE A 94 -15.14 -7.03 4.13
CA PHE A 94 -13.98 -7.82 4.56
C PHE A 94 -13.57 -8.88 3.55
N LEU A 95 -12.26 -9.14 3.49
CA LEU A 95 -11.63 -10.21 2.72
C LEU A 95 -11.07 -11.23 3.69
N ASN A 96 -11.50 -12.48 3.55
CA ASN A 96 -10.85 -13.61 4.22
C ASN A 96 -9.87 -14.25 3.24
N LEU A 97 -8.57 -14.00 3.41
CA LEU A 97 -7.51 -14.46 2.54
C LEU A 97 -6.85 -15.71 3.12
N GLN A 98 -6.47 -16.64 2.25
CA GLN A 98 -5.79 -17.86 2.65
C GLN A 98 -4.76 -18.30 1.59
N PRO A 99 -3.69 -18.96 2.01
CA PRO A 99 -2.76 -19.59 1.09
C PRO A 99 -3.45 -20.75 0.34
N ARG A 100 -2.87 -21.13 -0.80
CA ARG A 100 -3.35 -22.25 -1.61
C ARG A 100 -3.06 -23.58 -0.90
N GLU A 101 -4.01 -24.50 -1.00
CA GLU A 101 -3.81 -25.87 -0.54
C GLU A 101 -2.73 -26.56 -1.38
N GLY A 102 -1.82 -27.29 -0.72
CA GLY A 102 -0.66 -27.92 -1.36
C GLY A 102 0.52 -26.98 -1.67
N ASP A 103 0.31 -25.66 -1.79
CA ASP A 103 1.37 -24.67 -1.96
C ASP A 103 1.10 -23.41 -1.13
N LYS A 104 1.60 -23.42 0.11
CA LYS A 104 1.38 -22.35 1.09
C LYS A 104 1.99 -21.00 0.67
N LYS A 105 2.85 -20.96 -0.36
CA LYS A 105 3.44 -19.71 -0.86
C LYS A 105 2.51 -19.00 -1.84
N MET A 106 1.63 -19.73 -2.50
CA MET A 106 0.74 -19.20 -3.53
C MET A 106 -0.59 -18.74 -2.94
N ALA A 107 -1.19 -17.70 -3.54
CA ALA A 107 -2.55 -17.31 -3.22
C ALA A 107 -3.55 -18.27 -3.87
N LYS A 108 -4.75 -18.42 -3.29
CA LYS A 108 -5.84 -19.10 -4.00
C LYS A 108 -6.26 -18.28 -5.22
N ILE A 109 -6.24 -18.91 -6.40
CA ILE A 109 -6.49 -18.27 -7.70
C ILE A 109 -7.81 -17.48 -7.70
N TYR A 110 -8.87 -18.06 -7.12
CA TYR A 110 -10.17 -17.41 -7.06
C TYR A 110 -10.16 -16.15 -6.20
N GLN A 111 -9.35 -16.09 -5.14
CA GLN A 111 -9.26 -14.91 -4.28
C GLN A 111 -8.57 -13.76 -5.00
N VAL A 112 -7.52 -14.07 -5.78
CA VAL A 112 -6.87 -13.08 -6.66
C VAL A 112 -7.87 -12.53 -7.67
N ARG A 113 -8.64 -13.41 -8.34
CA ARG A 113 -9.65 -12.99 -9.32
C ARG A 113 -10.75 -12.15 -8.69
N LYS A 114 -11.30 -12.57 -7.55
CA LYS A 114 -12.35 -11.84 -6.84
C LYS A 114 -11.88 -10.45 -6.42
N PHE A 115 -10.65 -10.34 -5.95
CA PHE A 115 -10.10 -9.06 -5.54
C PHE A 115 -9.82 -8.13 -6.74
N VAL A 116 -9.30 -8.66 -7.84
CA VAL A 116 -9.13 -7.88 -9.09
C VAL A 116 -10.48 -7.41 -9.62
N GLN A 117 -11.48 -8.30 -9.65
CA GLN A 117 -12.84 -7.94 -10.05
C GLN A 117 -13.41 -6.83 -9.15
N PHE A 118 -13.21 -6.92 -7.83
CA PHE A 118 -13.64 -5.88 -6.90
C PHE A 118 -13.00 -4.51 -7.21
N ILE A 119 -11.70 -4.47 -7.52
CA ILE A 119 -11.00 -3.25 -7.95
C ILE A 119 -11.65 -2.68 -9.22
N ASP A 120 -11.87 -3.54 -10.22
CA ASP A 120 -12.39 -3.15 -11.51
C ASP A 120 -13.84 -2.65 -11.40
N ASP A 121 -14.70 -3.36 -10.67
CA ASP A 121 -16.12 -3.03 -10.47
C ASP A 121 -16.32 -1.71 -9.69
N ASN A 122 -15.38 -1.38 -8.79
CA ASN A 122 -15.45 -0.17 -7.96
C ASN A 122 -14.51 0.95 -8.44
N SER A 123 -13.83 0.77 -9.58
CA SER A 123 -12.86 1.73 -10.15
C SER A 123 -11.87 2.26 -9.10
N LEU A 124 -11.35 1.37 -8.26
CA LEU A 124 -10.50 1.76 -7.13
C LEU A 124 -9.11 2.17 -7.59
N GLU A 125 -8.59 3.23 -6.97
CA GLU A 125 -7.20 3.64 -7.09
C GLU A 125 -6.38 3.15 -5.89
N GLU A 126 -5.10 2.84 -6.09
CA GLU A 126 -4.21 2.51 -4.99
C GLU A 126 -3.98 3.72 -4.05
N GLY A 127 -4.26 3.54 -2.75
CA GLY A 127 -4.01 4.51 -1.68
C GLY A 127 -2.64 4.27 -1.05
N LEU A 128 -1.58 4.83 -1.65
CA LEU A 128 -0.18 4.52 -1.31
C LEU A 128 0.55 5.53 -0.43
#